data_AF-A0A3D6B8T2-F1
#
_entry.id   AF-A0A3D6B8T2-F1
#
_cell.length_a   1.000
_cell.length_b   1.000
_cell.length_c   1.000
_cell.angle_alpha   90.00
_cell.angle_beta   90.00
_cell.angle_gamma   90.00
#
_symmetry.space_group_name_H-M   'P 1'
#
loop_
_entity.id
_entity.type
_entity.pdbx_description
1 polymer ?
#
loop_
_entity_poly.entity_id
_entity_poly.type
_entity_poly.pdbx_seq_one_letter_code
_entity_poly.pdbx_strand_id
1 'polypeptide(L)'
;MMLNFKFLVFVFIAVSINTYSQVYESIEKSATEYFISLSNKDSDVDSDLSKLKEILFRNFDKTELESKYQTSINDFDSLKNHFTEYELTIKNISKDSALVLFNQWYLHFSNTFYNYADEKFFSSNQTKILFFSASMSCQCTLEMCKKQTIEILNLAKEMNLDYWIVDSYEHNDLQIKYETFFAPSLIVFDSHNNVLYKIEYDEKMIVSLFGYFNNESKKNNLE
;
A
#
# COMPACT_ATOMS: atom_id res chain seq x y z
N MET A 1 -15.47 -41.85 -17.18
CA MET A 1 -14.47 -40.77 -17.13
C MET A 1 -14.44 -40.21 -15.71
N MET A 2 -13.78 -40.92 -14.78
CA MET A 2 -13.59 -40.45 -13.40
C MET A 2 -12.46 -39.42 -13.43
N LEU A 3 -12.79 -38.16 -13.71
CA LEU A 3 -11.89 -37.07 -13.35
C LEU A 3 -11.66 -37.21 -11.84
N ASN A 4 -10.44 -37.60 -11.47
CA ASN A 4 -10.10 -38.08 -10.14
C ASN A 4 -10.59 -37.09 -9.08
N PHE A 5 -11.63 -37.47 -8.31
CA PHE A 5 -12.14 -36.71 -7.16
C PHE A 5 -10.99 -36.31 -6.21
N LYS A 6 -9.95 -37.15 -6.11
CA LYS A 6 -8.70 -36.86 -5.40
C LYS A 6 -7.92 -35.65 -5.93
N PHE A 7 -7.93 -35.42 -7.25
CA PHE A 7 -7.30 -34.26 -7.88
C PHE A 7 -8.10 -32.98 -7.62
N LEU A 8 -9.43 -33.06 -7.65
CA LEU A 8 -10.32 -31.95 -7.26
C LEU A 8 -10.12 -31.58 -5.78
N VAL A 9 -10.05 -32.55 -4.89
CA VAL A 9 -9.76 -32.31 -3.46
C VAL A 9 -8.36 -31.72 -3.26
N PHE A 10 -7.35 -32.18 -4.01
CA PHE A 10 -6.00 -31.61 -3.94
C PHE A 10 -5.94 -30.17 -4.47
N VAL A 11 -6.66 -29.86 -5.55
CA VAL A 11 -6.82 -28.49 -6.06
C VAL A 11 -7.58 -27.62 -5.05
N PHE A 12 -8.67 -28.12 -4.46
CA PHE A 12 -9.39 -27.37 -3.42
C PHE A 12 -8.53 -27.11 -2.18
N ILE A 13 -7.75 -28.09 -1.72
CA ILE A 13 -6.82 -27.94 -0.60
C ILE A 13 -5.69 -26.96 -0.97
N ALA A 14 -5.09 -27.09 -2.16
CA ALA A 14 -4.04 -26.19 -2.61
C ALA A 14 -4.55 -24.74 -2.79
N VAL A 15 -5.77 -24.56 -3.29
CA VAL A 15 -6.39 -23.23 -3.46
C VAL A 15 -6.83 -22.64 -2.11
N SER A 16 -7.27 -23.47 -1.16
CA SER A 16 -7.66 -23.02 0.19
C SER A 16 -6.48 -22.74 1.12
N ILE A 17 -5.32 -23.39 0.91
CA ILE A 17 -4.07 -23.00 1.57
C ILE A 17 -3.58 -21.64 1.02
N ASN A 18 -3.86 -21.34 -0.25
CA ASN A 18 -3.47 -20.08 -0.88
C ASN A 18 -4.32 -18.87 -0.43
N THR A 19 -5.58 -19.09 0.00
CA THR A 19 -6.44 -18.00 0.51
C THR A 19 -6.12 -17.60 1.96
N TYR A 20 -5.39 -18.41 2.72
CA TYR A 20 -4.97 -18.08 4.10
C TYR A 20 -3.52 -17.59 4.22
N SER A 21 -2.74 -17.63 3.13
CA SER A 21 -1.33 -17.22 3.11
C SER A 21 -1.14 -15.85 2.43
N GLN A 22 -2.00 -14.89 2.73
CA GLN A 22 -1.94 -13.54 2.17
C GLN A 22 -1.97 -12.49 3.28
N VAL A 23 -1.07 -12.62 4.27
CA VAL A 23 -0.93 -11.72 5.42
C VAL A 23 -0.77 -10.27 4.94
N TYR A 24 0.23 -10.03 4.10
CA TYR A 24 0.51 -8.70 3.54
C TYR A 24 -0.71 -8.15 2.79
N GLU A 25 -1.27 -8.89 1.83
CA GLU A 25 -2.38 -8.40 0.99
C GLU A 25 -3.64 -8.13 1.82
N SER A 26 -3.91 -8.97 2.82
CA SER A 26 -5.09 -8.82 3.66
C SER A 26 -4.99 -7.56 4.53
N ILE A 27 -3.82 -7.30 5.09
CA ILE A 27 -3.56 -6.08 5.88
C ILE A 27 -3.58 -4.87 4.96
N GLU A 28 -2.83 -4.87 3.85
CA GLU A 28 -2.76 -3.78 2.88
C GLU A 28 -4.15 -3.38 2.37
N LYS A 29 -4.95 -4.37 1.96
CA LYS A 29 -6.31 -4.13 1.46
C LYS A 29 -7.19 -3.51 2.53
N SER A 30 -7.20 -4.06 3.75
CA SER A 30 -8.04 -3.53 4.83
C SER A 30 -7.56 -2.16 5.31
N ALA A 31 -6.25 -1.92 5.29
CA ALA A 31 -5.65 -0.63 5.61
C ALA A 31 -6.04 0.43 4.59
N THR A 32 -6.00 0.08 3.30
CA THR A 32 -6.39 0.94 2.20
C THR A 32 -7.88 1.28 2.24
N GLU A 33 -8.75 0.28 2.47
CA GLU A 33 -10.19 0.48 2.66
C GLU A 33 -10.44 1.48 3.81
N TYR A 34 -9.82 1.25 4.98
CA TYR A 34 -9.95 2.15 6.11
C TYR A 34 -9.43 3.56 5.83
N PHE A 35 -8.27 3.70 5.17
CA PHE A 35 -7.69 5.01 4.86
C PHE A 35 -8.63 5.86 3.98
N ILE A 36 -9.17 5.24 2.92
CA ILE A 36 -10.10 5.90 2.01
C ILE A 36 -11.38 6.29 2.74
N SER A 37 -12.00 5.37 3.49
CA SER A 37 -13.22 5.63 4.26
C SER A 37 -13.01 6.76 5.27
N LEU A 38 -11.88 6.75 5.98
CA LEU A 38 -11.53 7.78 6.96
C LEU A 38 -11.42 9.16 6.29
N SER A 39 -10.86 9.21 5.08
CA SER A 39 -10.70 10.44 4.29
C SER A 39 -12.05 10.98 3.81
N ASN A 40 -12.89 10.11 3.27
CA ASN A 40 -14.20 10.47 2.74
C ASN A 40 -15.22 10.80 3.85
N LYS A 41 -14.88 10.48 5.11
CA LYS A 41 -15.75 10.61 6.28
C LYS A 41 -17.01 9.74 6.15
N ASP A 42 -16.84 8.58 5.53
CA ASP A 42 -17.91 7.63 5.21
C ASP A 42 -18.56 7.04 6.49
N SER A 43 -19.74 6.46 6.33
CA SER A 43 -20.43 5.75 7.43
C SER A 43 -19.68 4.51 7.90
N ASP A 44 -18.83 3.96 7.03
CA ASP A 44 -18.27 2.62 7.21
C ASP A 44 -16.92 2.63 7.96
N VAL A 45 -16.40 3.82 8.29
CA VAL A 45 -15.08 4.05 8.93
C VAL A 45 -14.85 3.16 10.15
N ASP A 46 -15.83 3.06 11.05
CA ASP A 46 -15.69 2.26 12.28
C ASP A 46 -15.67 0.76 11.98
N SER A 47 -16.42 0.34 10.96
CA SER A 47 -16.44 -1.06 10.51
C SER A 47 -15.13 -1.45 9.82
N ASP A 48 -14.57 -0.56 8.99
CA ASP A 48 -13.30 -0.77 8.32
C ASP A 48 -12.13 -0.79 9.31
N LEU A 49 -12.15 0.07 10.32
CA LEU A 49 -11.17 0.05 11.42
C LEU A 49 -11.22 -1.29 12.16
N SER A 50 -12.42 -1.75 12.49
CA SER A 50 -12.63 -3.00 13.22
C SER A 50 -12.13 -4.21 12.43
N LYS A 51 -12.36 -4.21 11.11
CA LYS A 51 -11.88 -5.25 10.19
C LYS A 51 -10.36 -5.25 10.08
N LEU A 52 -9.74 -4.08 9.95
CA LEU A 52 -8.29 -3.95 9.93
C LEU A 52 -7.66 -4.48 11.22
N LYS A 53 -8.22 -4.10 12.37
CA LYS A 53 -7.80 -4.61 13.67
C LYS A 53 -7.91 -6.13 13.74
N GLU A 54 -9.05 -6.69 13.33
CA GLU A 54 -9.24 -8.14 13.36
C GLU A 54 -8.17 -8.86 12.53
N ILE A 55 -7.85 -8.37 11.34
CA ILE A 55 -6.85 -8.96 10.45
C ILE A 55 -5.44 -8.82 11.04
N LEU A 56 -5.06 -7.62 11.49
CA LEU A 56 -3.72 -7.31 11.98
C LEU A 56 -3.35 -8.11 13.24
N PHE A 57 -4.32 -8.38 14.12
CA PHE A 57 -4.11 -9.08 15.38
C PHE A 57 -4.38 -10.59 15.31
N ARG A 58 -4.49 -11.18 14.10
CA ARG A 58 -4.48 -12.64 13.96
C ARG A 58 -3.15 -13.21 14.41
N ASN A 59 -3.18 -14.47 14.83
CA ASN A 59 -1.98 -15.21 15.16
C ASN A 59 -1.31 -15.66 13.85
N PHE A 60 -0.30 -14.91 13.41
CA PHE A 60 0.53 -15.26 12.26
C PHE A 60 1.72 -16.11 12.69
N ASP A 61 2.06 -17.11 11.87
CA ASP A 61 3.19 -17.99 12.16
C ASP A 61 4.52 -17.24 11.99
N LYS A 62 5.40 -17.37 12.98
CA LYS A 62 6.72 -16.71 12.96
C LYS A 62 7.54 -17.13 11.74
N THR A 63 7.52 -18.42 11.40
CA THR A 63 8.26 -18.94 10.25
C THR A 63 7.71 -18.36 8.96
N GLU A 64 6.39 -18.21 8.84
CA GLU A 64 5.76 -17.58 7.67
C GLU A 64 6.19 -16.11 7.53
N LEU A 65 6.15 -15.33 8.62
CA LEU A 65 6.61 -13.93 8.62
C LEU A 65 8.07 -13.80 8.17
N GLU A 66 8.97 -14.59 8.74
CA GLU A 66 10.40 -14.50 8.47
C GLU A 66 10.78 -15.05 7.08
N SER A 67 10.19 -16.18 6.67
CA SER A 67 10.59 -16.87 5.43
C SER A 67 9.88 -16.35 4.18
N LYS A 68 8.60 -16.00 4.29
CA LYS A 68 7.79 -15.57 3.15
C LYS A 68 7.73 -14.05 3.04
N TYR A 69 7.42 -13.39 4.15
CA TYR A 69 7.21 -11.94 4.19
C TYR A 69 8.47 -11.15 4.54
N GLN A 70 9.58 -11.85 4.77
CA GLN A 70 10.91 -11.29 5.00
C GLN A 70 10.91 -10.22 6.10
N THR A 71 10.07 -10.41 7.12
CA THR A 71 9.90 -9.50 8.26
C THR A 71 10.08 -10.26 9.57
N SER A 72 10.68 -9.60 10.57
CA SER A 72 10.85 -10.24 11.87
C SER A 72 9.57 -10.16 12.70
N ILE A 73 9.39 -11.10 13.63
CA ILE A 73 8.27 -11.02 14.59
C ILE A 73 8.31 -9.72 15.40
N ASN A 74 9.49 -9.19 15.69
CA ASN A 74 9.66 -7.96 16.46
C ASN A 74 9.19 -6.73 15.68
N ASP A 75 9.50 -6.65 14.38
CA ASP A 75 9.04 -5.55 13.52
C ASP A 75 7.53 -5.61 13.34
N PHE A 76 7.00 -6.83 13.17
CA PHE A 76 5.55 -7.02 13.07
C PHE A 76 4.81 -6.70 14.38
N ASP A 77 5.39 -7.03 15.55
CA ASP A 77 4.82 -6.63 16.84
C ASP A 77 4.96 -5.11 17.09
N SER A 78 6.04 -4.48 16.60
CA SER A 78 6.18 -3.02 16.59
C SER A 78 5.05 -2.35 15.79
N LEU A 79 4.72 -2.89 14.61
CA LEU A 79 3.59 -2.44 13.81
C LEU A 79 2.24 -2.53 14.55
N LYS A 80 2.00 -3.63 15.27
CA LYS A 80 0.78 -3.81 16.11
C LYS A 80 0.72 -2.83 17.27
N ASN A 81 1.85 -2.59 17.92
CA ASN A 81 1.94 -1.63 19.01
C ASN A 81 1.62 -0.22 18.51
N HIS A 82 2.19 0.19 17.38
CA HIS A 82 1.88 1.48 16.75
C HIS A 82 0.38 1.60 16.38
N PHE A 83 -0.25 0.52 15.90
CA PHE A 83 -1.69 0.51 15.66
C PHE A 83 -2.52 0.65 16.94
N THR A 84 -2.07 0.02 18.03
CA THR A 84 -2.75 0.10 19.33
C THR A 84 -2.71 1.54 19.86
N GLU A 85 -1.56 2.21 19.75
CA GLU A 85 -1.41 3.62 20.11
C GLU A 85 -2.31 4.53 19.28
N TYR A 86 -2.39 4.27 17.97
CA TYR A 86 -3.32 4.94 17.07
C TYR A 86 -4.78 4.78 17.56
N GLU A 87 -5.24 3.55 17.81
CA GLU A 87 -6.61 3.26 18.23
C GLU A 87 -6.97 3.94 19.57
N LEU A 88 -6.02 4.02 20.51
CA LEU A 88 -6.21 4.71 21.78
C LEU A 88 -6.33 6.23 21.59
N THR A 89 -5.65 6.78 20.58
CA THR A 89 -5.57 8.22 20.34
C THR A 89 -6.77 8.76 19.55
N ILE A 90 -7.27 8.00 18.57
CA ILE A 90 -8.29 8.50 17.61
C ILE A 90 -9.59 8.98 18.26
N LYS A 91 -9.95 8.45 19.44
CA LYS A 91 -11.18 8.81 20.16
C LYS A 91 -11.19 10.26 20.65
N ASN A 92 -10.02 10.90 20.72
CA ASN A 92 -9.81 12.21 21.34
C ASN A 92 -9.34 13.29 20.36
N ILE A 93 -9.32 13.01 19.05
CA ILE A 93 -8.77 13.92 18.04
C ILE A 93 -9.74 14.11 16.86
N SER A 94 -9.45 15.10 16.01
CA SER A 94 -10.20 15.30 14.77
C SER A 94 -9.91 14.19 13.75
N LYS A 95 -10.84 13.94 12.83
CA LYS A 95 -10.63 13.00 11.70
C LYS A 95 -9.41 13.39 10.86
N ASP A 96 -9.17 14.69 10.65
CA ASP A 96 -8.02 15.16 9.89
C ASP A 96 -6.69 14.84 10.58
N SER A 97 -6.65 14.90 11.92
CA SER A 97 -5.49 14.48 12.71
C SER A 97 -5.35 12.95 12.69
N ALA A 98 -6.46 12.22 12.77
CA ALA A 98 -6.46 10.77 12.66
C ALA A 98 -5.89 10.31 11.30
N LEU A 99 -6.22 11.00 10.19
CA LEU A 99 -5.62 10.71 8.89
C LEU A 99 -4.10 10.90 8.86
N VAL A 100 -3.58 11.91 9.55
CA VAL A 100 -2.12 12.12 9.64
C VAL A 100 -1.47 10.96 10.39
N LEU A 101 -2.01 10.59 11.56
CA LEU A 101 -1.49 9.46 12.35
C LEU A 101 -1.63 8.13 11.61
N PHE A 102 -2.74 7.93 10.91
CA PHE A 102 -2.94 6.72 10.12
C PHE A 102 -2.00 6.67 8.91
N ASN A 103 -1.68 7.79 8.27
CA ASN A 103 -0.66 7.83 7.22
C ASN A 103 0.71 7.36 7.77
N GLN A 104 1.09 7.80 8.98
CA GLN A 104 2.33 7.35 9.61
C GLN A 104 2.30 5.85 9.89
N TRP A 105 1.18 5.32 10.39
CA TRP A 105 1.02 3.88 10.59
C TRP A 105 1.07 3.11 9.27
N TYR A 106 0.42 3.61 8.21
CA TYR A 106 0.40 2.98 6.88
C TYR A 106 1.82 2.91 6.28
N LEU A 107 2.63 3.94 6.49
CA LEU A 107 4.04 3.95 6.08
C LEU A 107 4.87 2.98 6.92
N HIS A 108 4.65 2.90 8.23
CA HIS A 108 5.28 1.89 9.08
C HIS A 108 4.91 0.46 8.60
N PHE A 109 3.66 0.21 8.21
CA PHE A 109 3.26 -1.06 7.59
C PHE A 109 4.07 -1.35 6.33
N SER A 110 4.19 -0.39 5.41
CA SER A 110 4.97 -0.56 4.18
C SER A 110 6.43 -0.92 4.46
N ASN A 111 7.06 -0.21 5.41
CA ASN A 111 8.46 -0.46 5.79
C ASN A 111 8.64 -1.81 6.51
N THR A 112 7.67 -2.22 7.33
CA THR A 112 7.69 -3.53 8.02
C THR A 112 7.81 -4.69 7.03
N PHE A 113 7.19 -4.55 5.86
CA PHE A 113 7.16 -5.55 4.79
C PHE A 113 8.01 -5.16 3.58
N TYR A 114 8.97 -4.24 3.74
CA TYR A 114 9.69 -3.60 2.63
C TYR A 114 10.25 -4.59 1.59
N ASN A 115 11.04 -5.58 2.03
CA ASN A 115 11.68 -6.52 1.11
C ASN A 115 10.66 -7.37 0.33
N TYR A 116 9.59 -7.80 1.00
CA TYR A 116 8.50 -8.53 0.34
C TYR A 116 7.75 -7.64 -0.65
N ALA A 117 7.47 -6.40 -0.27
CA ALA A 117 6.78 -5.43 -1.11
C ALA A 117 7.62 -5.05 -2.34
N ASP A 118 8.94 -4.91 -2.21
CA ASP A 118 9.88 -4.67 -3.31
C ASP A 118 9.83 -5.80 -4.35
N GLU A 119 10.03 -7.05 -3.91
CA GLU A 119 10.00 -8.22 -4.79
C GLU A 119 8.64 -8.35 -5.49
N LYS A 120 7.54 -8.19 -4.73
CA LYS A 120 6.18 -8.26 -5.27
C LYS A 120 5.94 -7.15 -6.29
N PHE A 121 6.30 -5.91 -5.97
CA PHE A 121 6.08 -4.76 -6.84
C PHE A 121 6.84 -4.90 -8.15
N PHE A 122 8.13 -5.23 -8.11
CA PHE A 122 8.95 -5.35 -9.33
C PHE A 122 8.76 -6.67 -10.09
N SER A 123 8.10 -7.67 -9.49
CA SER A 123 7.67 -8.89 -10.22
C SER A 123 6.33 -8.72 -10.95
N SER A 124 5.58 -7.65 -10.68
CA SER A 124 4.29 -7.38 -11.34
C SER A 124 4.45 -7.10 -12.84
N ASN A 125 3.59 -7.74 -13.62
CA ASN A 125 3.42 -7.53 -15.07
C ASN A 125 2.39 -6.46 -15.42
N GLN A 126 1.95 -5.65 -14.45
CA GLN A 126 1.03 -4.54 -14.66
C GLN A 126 1.78 -3.20 -14.70
N THR A 127 1.13 -2.19 -15.29
CA THR A 127 1.52 -0.80 -15.07
C THR A 127 1.36 -0.49 -13.59
N LYS A 128 2.38 0.14 -13.01
CA LYS A 128 2.47 0.28 -11.56
C LYS A 128 3.03 1.61 -11.10
N ILE A 129 2.63 2.03 -9.90
CA ILE A 129 2.98 3.33 -9.31
C ILE A 129 3.84 3.11 -8.08
N LEU A 130 5.06 3.64 -8.08
CA LEU A 130 5.87 3.80 -6.87
C LEU A 130 5.70 5.22 -6.37
N PHE A 131 5.24 5.37 -5.13
CA PHE A 131 5.05 6.66 -4.49
C PHE A 131 5.93 6.78 -3.25
N PHE A 132 6.82 7.76 -3.27
CA PHE A 132 7.63 8.14 -2.13
C PHE A 132 6.88 9.17 -1.31
N SER A 133 6.44 8.74 -0.13
CA SER A 133 5.77 9.56 0.87
C SER A 133 6.74 9.91 1.99
N ALA A 134 6.24 10.59 3.02
CA ALA A 134 7.01 11.00 4.19
C ALA A 134 6.20 10.78 5.48
N SER A 135 6.77 10.05 6.44
CA SER A 135 6.22 9.96 7.81
C SER A 135 6.66 11.11 8.71
N MET A 136 7.81 11.72 8.39
CA MET A 136 8.42 12.83 9.14
C MET A 136 8.90 13.93 8.19
N SER A 137 8.28 15.11 8.28
CA SER A 137 8.67 16.31 7.52
C SER A 137 8.01 17.54 8.13
N CYS A 138 8.10 18.70 7.47
CA CYS A 138 7.29 19.86 7.83
C CYS A 138 5.80 19.59 7.57
N GLN A 139 4.92 20.29 8.30
CA GLN A 139 3.48 20.08 8.25
C GLN A 139 2.92 20.12 6.82
N CYS A 140 3.36 21.08 6.00
CA CYS A 140 2.89 21.21 4.61
C CYS A 140 3.24 19.97 3.76
N THR A 141 4.43 19.42 3.92
CA THR A 141 4.84 18.19 3.21
C THR A 141 4.07 16.98 3.69
N LEU A 142 3.84 16.85 5.00
CA LEU A 142 3.04 15.75 5.57
C LEU A 142 1.59 15.80 5.08
N GLU A 143 1.00 16.99 5.01
CA GLU A 143 -0.35 17.19 4.48
C GLU A 143 -0.44 16.81 3.00
N MET A 144 0.55 17.22 2.20
CA MET A 144 0.64 16.89 0.79
C MET A 144 0.81 15.37 0.58
N CYS A 145 1.73 14.73 1.31
CA CYS A 145 1.97 13.29 1.26
C CYS A 145 0.70 12.50 1.61
N LYS A 146 0.03 12.85 2.72
CA LYS A 146 -1.24 12.25 3.14
C LYS A 146 -2.30 12.35 2.04
N LYS A 147 -2.49 13.55 1.47
CA LYS A 147 -3.50 13.79 0.42
C LYS A 147 -3.19 12.96 -0.83
N GLN A 148 -1.95 12.99 -1.29
CA GLN A 148 -1.52 12.28 -2.49
C GLN A 148 -1.55 10.76 -2.31
N THR A 149 -1.21 10.23 -1.12
CA THR A 149 -1.42 8.82 -0.77
C THR A 149 -2.87 8.42 -1.03
N ILE A 150 -3.85 9.13 -0.48
CA ILE A 150 -5.27 8.80 -0.63
C ILE A 150 -5.70 8.87 -2.10
N GLU A 151 -5.26 9.89 -2.83
CA GLU A 151 -5.56 10.06 -4.26
C GLU A 151 -4.97 8.93 -5.11
N ILE A 152 -3.75 8.46 -4.80
CA ILE A 152 -3.11 7.31 -5.47
C ILE A 152 -3.84 6.01 -5.15
N LEU A 153 -4.25 5.79 -3.89
CA LEU A 153 -5.01 4.60 -3.50
C LEU A 153 -6.34 4.51 -4.26
N ASN A 154 -7.05 5.64 -4.40
CA ASN A 154 -8.26 5.72 -5.21
C ASN A 154 -7.98 5.45 -6.70
N LEU A 155 -6.96 6.10 -7.26
CA LEU A 155 -6.58 5.91 -8.66
C LEU A 155 -6.23 4.44 -8.97
N ALA A 156 -5.40 3.82 -8.13
CA ALA A 156 -4.98 2.44 -8.30
C ALA A 156 -6.17 1.49 -8.25
N LYS A 157 -7.14 1.75 -7.36
CA LYS A 157 -8.40 1.00 -7.28
C LYS A 157 -9.28 1.19 -8.53
N GLU A 158 -9.43 2.42 -9.02
CA GLU A 158 -10.25 2.73 -10.20
C GLU A 158 -9.67 2.15 -11.48
N MET A 159 -8.35 2.21 -11.64
CA MET A 159 -7.64 1.79 -12.84
C MET A 159 -7.07 0.36 -12.77
N ASN A 160 -7.26 -0.34 -11.64
CA ASN A 160 -6.67 -1.64 -11.37
C ASN A 160 -5.15 -1.64 -11.62
N LEU A 161 -4.45 -0.68 -11.02
CA LEU A 161 -2.99 -0.56 -11.08
C LEU A 161 -2.37 -1.19 -9.83
N ASP A 162 -1.20 -1.79 -10.00
CA ASP A 162 -0.37 -2.12 -8.85
C ASP A 162 0.30 -0.85 -8.33
N TYR A 163 0.47 -0.77 -7.02
CA TYR A 163 1.08 0.40 -6.40
C TYR A 163 1.93 -0.02 -5.22
N TRP A 164 2.87 0.85 -4.85
CA TRP A 164 3.60 0.73 -3.61
C TRP A 164 3.92 2.13 -3.09
N ILE A 165 3.59 2.36 -1.81
CA ILE A 165 3.83 3.62 -1.13
C ILE A 165 4.95 3.40 -0.12
N VAL A 166 6.08 4.09 -0.29
CA VAL A 166 7.29 3.91 0.51
C VAL A 166 7.55 5.17 1.34
N ASP A 167 8.05 4.99 2.55
CA ASP A 167 8.55 6.10 3.34
C ASP A 167 9.98 6.47 2.93
N SER A 168 10.14 7.71 2.48
CA SER A 168 11.41 8.26 2.03
C SER A 168 12.50 8.31 3.11
N TYR A 169 12.15 8.23 4.39
CA TYR A 169 13.10 8.42 5.48
C TYR A 169 13.62 7.12 6.11
N GLU A 170 12.99 5.99 5.81
CA GLU A 170 13.35 4.68 6.36
C GLU A 170 14.16 3.85 5.36
N HIS A 171 13.82 3.93 4.05
CA HIS A 171 14.49 3.23 2.97
C HIS A 171 14.83 4.17 1.81
N ASN A 172 16.13 4.47 1.63
CA ASN A 172 16.60 5.45 0.64
C ASN A 172 17.22 4.83 -0.63
N ASP A 173 17.34 3.51 -0.70
CA ASP A 173 17.93 2.79 -1.82
C ASP A 173 17.15 3.02 -3.11
N LEU A 174 15.82 2.95 -3.07
CA LEU A 174 14.97 3.27 -4.22
C LEU A 174 15.03 4.75 -4.60
N GLN A 175 15.13 5.63 -3.61
CA GLN A 175 15.28 7.06 -3.87
C GLN A 175 16.60 7.39 -4.58
N ILE A 176 17.69 6.76 -4.15
CA ILE A 176 19.00 6.89 -4.78
C ILE A 176 18.95 6.30 -6.19
N LYS A 177 18.37 5.10 -6.35
CA LYS A 177 18.26 4.38 -7.61
C LYS A 177 17.53 5.18 -8.70
N TYR A 178 16.46 5.89 -8.33
CA TYR A 178 15.63 6.64 -9.27
C TYR A 178 15.84 8.16 -9.21
N GLU A 179 16.84 8.59 -8.44
CA GLU A 179 17.21 10.00 -8.27
C GLU A 179 16.01 10.86 -7.81
N THR A 180 15.24 10.37 -6.84
CA THR A 180 14.08 11.06 -6.25
C THR A 180 14.42 11.54 -4.83
N PHE A 181 15.07 12.69 -4.72
CA PHE A 181 15.62 13.19 -3.45
C PHE A 181 14.61 13.93 -2.56
N PHE A 182 13.40 14.15 -3.06
CA PHE A 182 12.36 14.89 -2.35
C PHE A 182 11.06 14.09 -2.26
N ALA A 183 10.44 14.14 -1.09
CA ALA A 183 9.10 13.63 -0.85
C ALA A 183 8.09 14.80 -0.81
N PRO A 184 6.90 14.65 -1.41
CA PRO A 184 6.46 13.47 -2.15
C PRO A 184 7.06 13.38 -3.56
N SER A 185 7.30 12.17 -4.05
CA SER A 185 7.65 11.91 -5.45
C SER A 185 6.99 10.63 -5.96
N LEU A 186 6.80 10.55 -7.27
CA LEU A 186 6.07 9.47 -7.91
C LEU A 186 6.76 9.01 -9.18
N ILE A 187 6.76 7.70 -9.40
CA ILE A 187 7.24 7.07 -10.62
C ILE A 187 6.18 6.08 -11.12
N VAL A 188 5.86 6.17 -12.41
CA VAL A 188 5.06 5.16 -13.12
C VAL A 188 5.99 4.24 -13.89
N PHE A 189 5.79 2.94 -13.73
CA PHE A 189 6.50 1.90 -14.46
C PHE A 189 5.56 1.14 -15.39
N ASP A 190 6.11 0.63 -16.48
CA ASP A 190 5.44 -0.39 -17.30
C ASP A 190 5.51 -1.80 -16.67
N SER A 191 4.99 -2.77 -17.40
CA SER A 191 5.02 -4.20 -17.05
C SER A 191 6.43 -4.82 -17.04
N HIS A 192 7.43 -4.13 -17.57
CA HIS A 192 8.83 -4.57 -17.65
C HIS A 192 9.76 -3.76 -16.74
N ASN A 193 9.20 -2.96 -15.81
CA ASN A 193 9.94 -2.10 -14.90
C ASN A 193 10.69 -0.93 -15.57
N ASN A 194 10.31 -0.54 -16.78
CA ASN A 194 10.82 0.68 -17.39
C ASN A 194 10.06 1.89 -16.82
N VAL A 195 10.80 2.96 -16.52
CA VAL A 195 10.22 4.23 -16.08
C VAL A 195 9.49 4.88 -17.24
N LEU A 196 8.18 5.09 -17.09
CA LEU A 196 7.35 5.78 -18.07
C LEU A 196 7.16 7.26 -17.73
N TYR A 197 7.05 7.56 -16.44
CA TYR A 197 6.72 8.89 -15.97
C TYR A 197 7.28 9.11 -14.57
N LYS A 198 7.78 10.33 -14.29
CA LYS A 198 8.33 10.71 -12.98
C LYS A 198 7.90 12.14 -12.64
N ILE A 199 7.45 12.35 -11.40
CA ILE A 199 7.13 13.68 -10.84
C ILE A 199 7.77 13.78 -9.46
N GLU A 200 8.38 14.91 -9.15
CA GLU A 200 8.98 15.19 -7.83
C GLU A 200 8.42 16.48 -7.26
N TYR A 201 8.04 16.45 -5.98
CA TYR A 201 7.64 17.60 -5.16
C TYR A 201 6.69 18.58 -5.88
N ASP A 202 5.53 18.08 -6.30
CA ASP A 202 4.53 18.88 -7.02
C ASP A 202 3.15 18.75 -6.35
N GLU A 203 2.56 19.88 -5.97
CA GLU A 203 1.19 19.94 -5.44
C GLU A 203 0.14 19.46 -6.47
N LYS A 204 0.44 19.59 -7.76
CA LYS A 204 -0.40 19.16 -8.88
C LYS A 204 -0.05 17.76 -9.39
N MET A 205 0.77 16.99 -8.66
CA MET A 205 1.22 15.66 -9.06
C MET A 205 0.09 14.77 -9.55
N ILE A 206 -1.01 14.70 -8.81
CA ILE A 206 -2.15 13.85 -9.15
C ILE A 206 -2.85 14.30 -10.42
N VAL A 207 -3.02 15.62 -10.63
CA VAL A 207 -3.58 16.16 -11.88
C VAL A 207 -2.71 15.79 -13.07
N SER A 208 -1.40 15.93 -12.93
CA SER A 208 -0.42 15.56 -13.96
C SER A 208 -0.43 14.05 -14.24
N LEU A 209 -0.57 13.22 -13.21
CA LEU A 209 -0.69 11.76 -13.31
C LEU A 209 -1.99 11.33 -14.04
N PHE A 210 -3.14 11.92 -13.70
CA PHE A 210 -4.38 11.70 -14.45
C PHE A 210 -4.24 12.13 -15.91
N GLY A 211 -3.59 13.26 -16.17
CA GLY A 211 -3.31 13.74 -17.52
C GLY A 211 -2.47 12.75 -18.33
N TYR A 212 -1.45 12.15 -17.71
CA TYR A 212 -0.63 11.11 -18.30
C TYR A 212 -1.47 9.89 -18.71
N PHE A 213 -2.23 9.30 -17.78
CA PHE A 213 -3.03 8.11 -18.07
C PHE A 213 -4.14 8.36 -19.12
N ASN A 214 -4.77 9.54 -19.09
CA ASN A 214 -5.80 9.91 -20.08
C ASN A 214 -5.25 10.14 -21.49
N ASN A 215 -3.98 10.54 -21.62
CA ASN A 215 -3.36 10.72 -22.93
C ASN A 215 -2.91 9.38 -23.53
N GLU A 216 -2.41 8.46 -22.71
CA GLU A 216 -2.07 7.10 -23.13
C GLU A 216 -3.30 6.31 -23.58
N SER A 217 -4.42 6.41 -22.85
CA SER A 217 -5.67 5.76 -23.27
C SER A 217 -6.19 6.26 -24.63
N LYS A 218 -5.97 7.55 -24.96
CA LYS A 218 -6.31 8.09 -26.28
C LYS A 218 -5.40 7.58 -27.39
N LYS A 219 -4.11 7.41 -27.14
CA LYS A 219 -3.16 6.86 -28.13
C LYS A 219 -3.51 5.41 -28.48
N ASN A 220 -3.81 4.57 -27.48
CA ASN A 220 -4.15 3.17 -27.70
C ASN A 220 -5.50 2.94 -28.42
N ASN A 221 -6.37 3.94 -28.47
CA ASN A 221 -7.64 3.89 -29.20
C ASN A 221 -7.54 4.39 -30.65
N LEU A 222 -6.36 4.89 -31.05
CA LEU A 222 -6.09 5.40 -32.40
C LEU A 222 -5.18 4.46 -33.23
N GLU A 223 -4.70 3.37 -32.64
CA GLU A 223 -3.96 2.27 -33.28
C GLU A 223 -4.89 1.07 -33.53
#